data_AF-A0A7I4Z2J4-F1
#
_entry.id   AF-A0A7I4Z2J4-F1
#
_cell.length_a   1.000
_cell.length_b   1.000
_cell.length_c   1.000
_cell.angle_alpha   90.00
_cell.angle_beta   90.00
_cell.angle_gamma   90.00
#
_symmetry.space_group_name_H-M   'P 1'
#
loop_
_entity.id
_entity.type
_entity.pdbx_description
1 polymer ?
#
loop_
_entity_poly.entity_id
_entity_poly.type
_entity_poly.pdbx_seq_one_letter_code
_entity_poly.pdbx_strand_id
1 'polypeptide(L)'
;MTLSCTARALRFSLFVFNLVFLLCGIVCVGIGTWLVLDKYAIDNLALATAQIQGYEQEEALRDLATKPTAVRQIGYLLLVGGLLVITVAFLGCCGAVKEWRPLLCCYATCLMIILATEIAAAIYAAMHSNMFENDFREILRASLRMYNGTDNSSKKHVDGMLMKAAWDKLMMEKSCCGVDSKVGEFNESGWFHLTRGRYMFPPACCPRKANGKLKRNCHPYARHGDVSSLTFPFRDHFIL
;
A
#
# COMPACT_ATOMS: atom_id res chain seq x y z
N MET A 1 -46.33 8.55 9.50
CA MET A 1 -45.44 7.81 10.42
C MET A 1 -44.29 8.72 10.80
N THR A 2 -44.26 9.21 12.04
CA THR A 2 -43.17 10.04 12.56
C THR A 2 -41.92 9.18 12.70
N LEU A 3 -41.02 9.25 11.71
CA LEU A 3 -39.75 8.53 11.75
C LEU A 3 -38.93 9.07 12.93
N SER A 4 -38.65 8.22 13.93
CA SER A 4 -37.89 8.56 15.13
C SER A 4 -36.56 9.24 14.76
N CYS A 5 -36.08 10.15 15.63
CA CYS A 5 -34.83 10.89 15.43
C CYS A 5 -33.66 9.96 15.02
N THR A 6 -33.64 8.73 15.56
CA THR A 6 -32.70 7.65 15.23
C THR A 6 -32.68 7.26 13.75
N ALA A 7 -33.83 7.14 13.09
CA ALA A 7 -33.90 6.73 11.69
C ALA A 7 -33.41 7.83 10.75
N ARG A 8 -33.64 9.11 11.10
CA ARG A 8 -33.07 10.25 10.37
C ARG A 8 -31.55 10.32 10.56
N ALA A 9 -31.07 10.12 11.79
CA ALA A 9 -29.63 10.08 12.10
C ALA A 9 -28.92 8.93 11.36
N LEU A 10 -29.51 7.73 11.34
CA LEU A 10 -28.96 6.57 10.62
C LEU A 10 -28.85 6.81 9.11
N ARG A 11 -29.88 7.39 8.49
CA ARG A 11 -29.85 7.73 7.06
C ARG A 11 -28.76 8.74 6.73
N PHE A 12 -28.63 9.78 7.55
CA PHE A 12 -27.58 10.77 7.39
C PHE A 12 -26.19 10.15 7.57
N SER A 13 -26.02 9.32 8.60
CA SER A 13 -24.77 8.58 8.84
C SER A 13 -24.39 7.67 7.68
N LEU A 14 -25.35 6.92 7.13
CA LEU A 14 -25.14 6.07 5.96
C LEU A 14 -24.74 6.89 4.74
N PHE A 15 -25.39 8.03 4.50
CA PHE A 15 -25.04 8.91 3.38
C PHE A 15 -23.59 9.43 3.49
N VAL A 16 -23.21 9.95 4.67
CA VAL A 16 -21.85 10.47 4.91
C VAL A 16 -20.81 9.36 4.76
N PHE A 17 -21.05 8.19 5.33
CA PHE A 17 -20.12 7.07 5.26
C PHE A 17 -19.93 6.55 3.82
N ASN A 18 -21.02 6.39 3.06
CA ASN A 18 -20.94 6.00 1.65
C ASN A 18 -20.27 7.09 0.80
N LEU A 19 -20.42 8.37 1.12
CA LEU A 19 -19.71 9.46 0.44
C LEU A 19 -18.20 9.35 0.66
N VAL A 20 -17.75 9.07 1.89
CA VAL A 20 -16.32 8.86 2.18
C VAL A 20 -15.79 7.66 1.37
N PHE A 21 -16.53 6.55 1.31
CA PHE A 21 -16.12 5.41 0.50
C PHE A 21 -16.09 5.68 -1.00
N LEU A 22 -17.02 6.49 -1.51
CA LEU A 22 -16.99 6.93 -2.90
C LEU A 22 -15.70 7.70 -3.21
N LEU A 23 -15.31 8.64 -2.34
CA LEU A 23 -14.07 9.40 -2.49
C LEU A 23 -12.83 8.49 -2.42
N CYS A 24 -12.79 7.57 -1.44
CA CYS A 24 -11.72 6.58 -1.35
C CYS A 24 -11.64 5.70 -2.61
N GLY A 25 -12.78 5.25 -3.13
CA GLY A 25 -12.84 4.45 -4.36
C GLY A 25 -12.29 5.20 -5.58
N ILE A 26 -12.62 6.48 -5.73
CA ILE A 26 -12.06 7.34 -6.81
C ILE A 26 -10.54 7.45 -6.68
N VAL A 27 -10.03 7.67 -5.47
CA VAL A 27 -8.58 7.73 -5.22
C VAL A 27 -7.92 6.39 -5.58
N CYS A 28 -8.50 5.26 -5.17
CA CYS A 28 -7.99 3.92 -5.49
C CYS A 28 -7.96 3.66 -7.00
N VAL A 29 -9.01 4.03 -7.74
CA VAL A 29 -9.03 3.89 -9.21
C VAL A 29 -8.00 4.81 -9.86
N GLY A 30 -7.83 6.04 -9.36
CA GLY A 30 -6.79 6.96 -9.83
C GLY A 30 -5.38 6.39 -9.67
N ILE A 31 -5.06 5.87 -8.48
CA ILE A 31 -3.79 5.20 -8.19
C ILE A 31 -3.63 3.94 -9.04
N GLY A 32 -4.66 3.09 -9.12
CA GLY A 32 -4.64 1.87 -9.93
C GLY A 32 -4.38 2.16 -11.41
N THR A 33 -5.05 3.16 -11.97
CA THR A 33 -4.86 3.60 -13.36
C THR A 33 -3.46 4.16 -13.57
N TRP A 34 -2.97 4.99 -12.64
CA TRP A 34 -1.60 5.50 -12.68
C TRP A 34 -0.56 4.36 -12.69
N LEU A 35 -0.72 3.37 -11.81
CA LEU A 35 0.17 2.21 -11.74
C LEU A 35 0.15 1.38 -13.03
N VAL A 36 -1.01 1.22 -13.66
CA VAL A 36 -1.12 0.49 -14.94
C VAL A 36 -0.47 1.28 -16.08
N LEU A 37 -0.67 2.60 -16.14
CA LEU A 37 -0.15 3.45 -17.20
C LEU A 37 1.37 3.68 -17.11
N ASP A 38 1.91 3.89 -15.90
CA ASP A 38 3.35 4.04 -15.69
C ASP A 38 4.10 2.80 -16.19
N LYS A 39 3.53 1.61 -16.01
CA LYS A 39 4.11 0.35 -16.51
C LYS A 39 3.95 0.16 -18.01
N TYR A 40 2.81 0.51 -18.60
CA TYR A 40 2.65 0.48 -20.06
C TYR A 40 3.70 1.35 -20.76
N ALA A 41 4.02 2.52 -20.21
CA ALA A 41 5.08 3.38 -20.73
C ALA A 41 6.47 2.72 -20.66
N ILE A 42 6.76 1.98 -19.57
CA ILE A 42 8.03 1.26 -19.40
C ILE A 42 8.14 0.05 -20.34
N ASP A 43 7.08 -0.73 -20.52
CA ASP A 43 7.08 -1.90 -21.41
C ASP A 43 7.27 -1.49 -22.88
N ASN A 44 6.64 -0.39 -23.30
CA ASN A 44 6.86 0.19 -24.64
C ASN A 44 8.31 0.69 -24.83
N LEU A 45 8.91 1.24 -23.78
CA LEU A 45 10.32 1.67 -23.80
C LEU A 45 11.26 0.46 -23.87
N ALA A 46 10.94 -0.62 -23.14
CA ALA A 46 11.70 -1.86 -23.13
C ALA A 46 11.69 -2.56 -24.51
N LEU A 47 10.53 -2.59 -25.18
CA LEU A 47 10.40 -3.08 -26.56
C LEU A 47 11.23 -2.27 -27.56
N ALA A 48 11.33 -0.95 -27.38
CA ALA A 48 12.21 -0.10 -28.19
C ALA A 48 13.71 -0.37 -27.92
N THR A 49 14.09 -0.73 -26.69
CA THR A 49 15.48 -1.12 -26.36
C THR A 49 15.83 -2.55 -26.77
N ALA A 50 14.85 -3.44 -26.90
CA ALA A 50 15.04 -4.81 -27.41
C ALA A 50 15.49 -4.82 -28.88
N GLN A 51 15.23 -3.75 -29.62
CA GLN A 51 15.73 -3.57 -31.00
C GLN A 51 17.27 -3.50 -31.06
N ILE A 52 17.98 -3.33 -29.92
CA ILE A 52 19.46 -3.26 -29.84
C ILE A 52 20.08 -4.60 -29.40
N GLN A 53 19.31 -5.51 -28.80
CA GLN A 53 19.81 -6.78 -28.26
C GLN A 53 18.95 -7.94 -28.77
N GLY A 54 19.23 -8.40 -30.00
CA GLY A 54 18.62 -9.62 -30.52
C GLY A 54 19.17 -10.85 -29.80
N TYR A 55 18.34 -11.56 -29.04
CA TYR A 55 18.50 -13.00 -28.74
C TYR A 55 17.21 -13.62 -28.17
N GLU A 56 17.06 -14.93 -28.41
CA GLU A 56 15.85 -15.76 -28.43
C GLU A 56 15.07 -15.95 -27.12
N GLN A 57 13.80 -16.31 -27.34
CA GLN A 57 12.79 -16.72 -26.38
C GLN A 57 13.02 -18.17 -25.91
N GLU A 58 13.44 -18.35 -24.65
CA GLU A 58 13.21 -19.58 -23.88
C GLU A 58 12.93 -19.25 -22.40
N GLU A 59 12.13 -20.09 -21.75
CA GLU A 59 11.34 -19.84 -20.55
C GLU A 59 12.12 -19.64 -19.23
N ALA A 60 13.45 -19.52 -19.26
CA ALA A 60 14.29 -19.34 -18.08
C ALA A 60 14.77 -17.89 -17.84
N LEU A 61 14.45 -16.95 -18.75
CA LEU A 61 14.75 -15.52 -18.56
C LEU A 61 13.54 -14.75 -18.00
N ARG A 62 12.65 -15.44 -17.29
CA ARG A 62 11.55 -14.78 -16.56
C ARG A 62 12.00 -14.30 -15.18
N ASP A 63 13.02 -14.87 -14.55
CA ASP A 63 13.30 -14.56 -13.13
C ASP A 63 14.07 -13.25 -12.86
N LEU A 64 14.81 -12.69 -13.83
CA LEU A 64 15.44 -11.37 -13.64
C LEU A 64 14.57 -10.18 -14.09
N ALA A 65 13.50 -10.46 -14.84
CA ALA A 65 12.45 -9.51 -15.22
C ALA A 65 11.15 -9.70 -14.44
N THR A 66 11.12 -10.53 -13.37
CA THR A 66 9.91 -10.87 -12.60
C THR A 66 9.47 -9.80 -11.59
N LYS A 67 10.16 -8.67 -11.46
CA LYS A 67 9.78 -7.61 -10.51
C LYS A 67 8.93 -6.42 -11.01
N PRO A 68 8.23 -6.48 -12.17
CA PRO A 68 7.07 -5.64 -12.49
C PRO A 68 5.70 -6.37 -12.41
N THR A 69 5.65 -7.69 -12.24
CA THR A 69 4.38 -8.47 -12.23
C THR A 69 3.55 -8.23 -10.97
N ALA A 70 4.17 -8.17 -9.80
CA ALA A 70 3.49 -7.86 -8.54
C ALA A 70 2.83 -6.47 -8.56
N VAL A 71 3.53 -5.46 -9.12
CA VAL A 71 2.98 -4.09 -9.27
C VAL A 71 1.79 -4.08 -10.22
N ARG A 72 1.84 -4.88 -11.29
CA ARG A 72 0.74 -5.03 -12.25
C ARG A 72 -0.49 -5.64 -11.56
N GLN A 73 -0.32 -6.71 -10.79
CA GLN A 73 -1.42 -7.33 -10.04
C GLN A 73 -2.04 -6.33 -9.06
N ILE A 74 -1.23 -5.56 -8.32
CA ILE A 74 -1.72 -4.53 -7.40
C ILE A 74 -2.51 -3.45 -8.15
N GLY A 75 -2.03 -2.98 -9.30
CA GLY A 75 -2.72 -1.98 -10.11
C GLY A 75 -4.11 -2.45 -10.55
N TYR A 76 -4.24 -3.69 -11.03
CA TYR A 76 -5.53 -4.28 -11.40
C TYR A 76 -6.45 -4.50 -10.18
N LEU A 77 -5.91 -4.96 -9.05
CA LEU A 77 -6.69 -5.13 -7.83
C LEU A 77 -7.25 -3.80 -7.32
N LEU A 78 -6.46 -2.72 -7.34
CA LEU A 78 -6.91 -1.38 -6.96
C LEU A 78 -7.96 -0.82 -7.94
N LEU A 79 -7.82 -1.09 -9.24
CA LEU A 79 -8.76 -0.65 -10.25
C LEU A 79 -10.10 -1.38 -10.14
N VAL A 80 -10.09 -2.71 -10.12
CA VAL A 80 -11.31 -3.54 -10.03
C VAL A 80 -11.97 -3.35 -8.67
N GLY A 81 -11.19 -3.40 -7.58
CA GLY A 81 -11.69 -3.18 -6.22
C GLY A 81 -12.23 -1.76 -6.03
N GLY A 82 -11.54 -0.74 -6.54
CA GLY A 82 -11.99 0.64 -6.49
C GLY A 82 -13.31 0.86 -7.23
N LEU A 83 -13.48 0.26 -8.41
CA LEU A 83 -14.74 0.30 -9.17
C LEU A 83 -15.88 -0.38 -8.40
N LEU A 84 -15.62 -1.53 -7.78
CA LEU A 84 -16.59 -2.22 -6.91
C LEU A 84 -17.02 -1.32 -5.75
N VAL A 85 -16.07 -0.70 -5.04
CA VAL A 85 -16.37 0.23 -3.94
C VAL A 85 -17.20 1.43 -4.41
N ILE A 86 -16.86 2.02 -5.57
CA ILE A 86 -17.64 3.12 -6.16
C ILE A 86 -19.08 2.68 -6.45
N THR A 87 -19.29 1.52 -7.06
CA THR A 87 -20.64 1.03 -7.38
C THR A 87 -21.47 0.77 -6.13
N VAL A 88 -20.90 0.10 -5.11
CA VAL A 88 -21.59 -0.15 -3.84
C VAL A 88 -21.90 1.16 -3.10
N ALA A 89 -20.96 2.10 -3.07
CA ALA A 89 -21.15 3.41 -2.46
C ALA A 89 -22.22 4.24 -3.19
N PHE A 90 -22.25 4.20 -4.53
CA PHE A 90 -23.28 4.86 -5.33
C PHE A 90 -24.67 4.28 -5.05
N LEU A 91 -24.79 2.95 -4.96
CA LEU A 91 -26.02 2.28 -4.56
C LEU A 91 -26.44 2.67 -3.13
N GLY A 92 -25.51 2.79 -2.20
CA GLY A 92 -25.75 3.26 -0.83
C GLY A 92 -26.26 4.71 -0.78
N CYS A 93 -25.60 5.63 -1.51
CA CYS A 93 -26.02 7.03 -1.62
C CYS A 93 -27.40 7.16 -2.28
N CYS A 94 -27.64 6.46 -3.39
CA CYS A 94 -28.93 6.46 -4.07
C CYS A 94 -30.04 5.81 -3.23
N GLY A 95 -29.72 4.75 -2.48
CA GLY A 95 -30.63 4.09 -1.53
C GLY A 95 -31.04 5.03 -0.39
N ALA A 96 -30.11 5.85 0.10
CA ALA A 96 -30.39 6.84 1.13
C ALA A 96 -31.25 8.02 0.63
N VAL A 97 -31.02 8.49 -0.60
CA VAL A 97 -31.72 9.65 -1.18
C VAL A 97 -33.10 9.29 -1.74
N LYS A 98 -33.21 8.16 -2.44
CA LYS A 98 -34.40 7.86 -3.28
C LYS A 98 -35.53 7.15 -2.52
N GLU A 99 -35.35 6.76 -1.25
CA GLU A 99 -36.30 5.98 -0.43
C GLU A 99 -36.88 4.72 -1.10
N TRP A 100 -36.31 4.27 -2.21
CA TRP A 100 -36.77 3.09 -2.93
C TRP A 100 -36.36 1.83 -2.15
N ARG A 101 -37.35 1.20 -1.51
CA ARG A 101 -37.21 -0.02 -0.72
C ARG A 101 -36.37 -1.13 -1.38
N PRO A 102 -36.56 -1.50 -2.67
CA PRO A 102 -35.76 -2.56 -3.29
C PRO A 102 -34.27 -2.19 -3.41
N LEU A 103 -33.94 -0.92 -3.63
CA LEU A 103 -32.55 -0.46 -3.75
C LEU A 103 -31.80 -0.61 -2.42
N LEU A 104 -32.49 -0.32 -1.31
CA LEU A 104 -31.94 -0.50 0.04
C LEU A 104 -31.75 -1.98 0.39
N CYS A 105 -32.68 -2.85 -0.04
CA CYS A 105 -32.52 -4.30 0.08
C CYS A 105 -31.34 -4.83 -0.73
N CYS A 106 -31.18 -4.40 -1.99
CA CYS A 106 -30.01 -4.78 -2.80
C CYS A 106 -28.70 -4.35 -2.14
N TYR A 107 -28.62 -3.13 -1.61
CA TYR A 107 -27.45 -2.65 -0.88
C TYR A 107 -27.16 -3.52 0.35
N ALA A 108 -28.17 -3.82 1.17
CA ALA A 108 -28.00 -4.69 2.33
C ALA A 108 -27.53 -6.10 1.95
N THR A 109 -28.09 -6.69 0.89
CA THR A 109 -27.67 -8.01 0.39
C THR A 109 -26.23 -7.98 -0.11
N CYS A 110 -25.83 -6.94 -0.86
CA CYS A 110 -24.44 -6.78 -1.30
C CYS A 110 -23.48 -6.70 -0.10
N LEU A 111 -23.82 -5.95 0.95
CA LEU A 111 -23.01 -5.87 2.17
C LEU A 111 -22.90 -7.22 2.88
N MET A 112 -24.00 -7.98 2.95
CA MET A 112 -23.98 -9.34 3.53
C MET A 112 -23.06 -10.29 2.76
N ILE A 113 -23.07 -10.23 1.43
CA ILE A 113 -22.19 -11.03 0.59
C ILE A 113 -20.72 -10.62 0.80
N ILE A 114 -20.43 -9.30 0.83
CA ILE A 114 -19.08 -8.79 1.09
C ILE A 114 -18.57 -9.31 2.43
N LEU A 115 -19.38 -9.20 3.49
CA LEU A 115 -19.01 -9.67 4.82
C LEU A 115 -18.77 -11.18 4.85
N ALA A 116 -19.58 -11.97 4.16
CA ALA A 116 -19.36 -13.41 4.05
C ALA A 116 -18.04 -13.72 3.32
N THR A 117 -17.73 -12.99 2.24
CA THR A 117 -16.46 -13.15 1.51
C THR A 117 -15.25 -12.69 2.32
N GLU A 118 -15.37 -11.64 3.13
CA GLU A 118 -14.30 -11.17 4.03
C GLU A 118 -13.98 -12.21 5.11
N ILE A 119 -15.00 -12.82 5.73
CA ILE A 119 -14.82 -13.90 6.70
C ILE A 119 -14.15 -15.10 6.03
N ALA A 120 -14.61 -15.51 4.84
CA ALA A 120 -14.00 -16.61 4.10
C ALA A 120 -12.53 -16.32 3.74
N ALA A 121 -12.22 -15.11 3.28
CA ALA A 121 -10.86 -14.67 2.97
C ALA A 121 -9.97 -14.64 4.21
N ALA A 122 -10.49 -14.17 5.36
CA ALA A 122 -9.74 -14.15 6.62
C ALA A 122 -9.38 -15.56 7.10
N ILE A 123 -10.32 -16.50 7.02
CA ILE A 123 -10.06 -17.92 7.34
C ILE A 123 -9.03 -18.51 6.39
N TYR A 124 -9.16 -18.25 5.09
CA TYR A 124 -8.21 -18.72 4.08
C TYR A 124 -6.79 -18.18 4.32
N ALA A 125 -6.66 -16.88 4.63
CA ALA A 125 -5.39 -16.24 4.95
C ALA A 125 -4.77 -16.79 6.25
N ALA A 126 -5.59 -17.09 7.27
CA ALA A 126 -5.12 -17.70 8.51
C ALA A 126 -4.56 -19.12 8.29
N MET A 127 -5.23 -19.92 7.45
CA MET A 127 -4.78 -21.28 7.14
C MET A 127 -3.49 -21.30 6.28
N HIS A 128 -3.34 -20.35 5.35
CA HIS A 128 -2.21 -20.26 4.42
C HIS A 128 -1.30 -19.06 4.71
N SER A 129 -1.00 -18.83 5.99
CA SER A 129 -0.22 -17.69 6.46
C SER A 129 1.13 -17.55 5.77
N ASN A 130 1.86 -18.65 5.56
CA ASN A 130 3.18 -18.65 4.90
C ASN A 130 3.13 -18.11 3.46
N MET A 131 2.10 -18.48 2.70
CA MET A 131 1.93 -18.02 1.33
C MET A 131 1.52 -16.54 1.31
N PHE A 132 0.53 -16.20 2.16
CA PHE A 132 0.07 -14.83 2.32
C PHE A 132 1.18 -13.87 2.77
N GLU A 133 2.05 -14.28 3.70
CA GLU A 133 3.17 -13.48 4.17
C GLU A 133 4.17 -13.17 3.06
N ASN A 134 4.47 -14.15 2.20
CA ASN A 134 5.38 -13.95 1.08
C ASN A 134 4.79 -12.97 0.04
N ASP A 135 3.52 -13.14 -0.31
CA ASP A 135 2.83 -12.24 -1.24
C ASP A 135 2.73 -10.82 -0.65
N PHE A 136 2.36 -10.71 0.62
CA PHE A 136 2.29 -9.44 1.34
C PHE A 136 3.65 -8.74 1.41
N ARG A 137 4.73 -9.49 1.66
CA ARG A 137 6.09 -8.96 1.67
C ARG A 137 6.54 -8.46 0.30
N GLU A 138 6.19 -9.15 -0.78
CA GLU A 138 6.46 -8.66 -2.14
C GLU A 138 5.71 -7.35 -2.44
N ILE A 139 4.44 -7.24 -2.03
CA ILE A 139 3.66 -6.00 -2.14
C ILE A 139 4.34 -4.87 -1.35
N LEU A 140 4.75 -5.13 -0.10
CA LEU A 140 5.46 -4.15 0.72
C LEU A 140 6.79 -3.72 0.09
N ARG A 141 7.60 -4.64 -0.45
CA ARG A 141 8.85 -4.31 -1.14
C ARG A 141 8.61 -3.46 -2.37
N ALA A 142 7.58 -3.77 -3.15
CA ALA A 142 7.20 -2.98 -4.30
C ALA A 142 6.82 -1.54 -3.90
N SER A 143 6.08 -1.39 -2.80
CA SER A 143 5.73 -0.07 -2.26
C SER A 143 6.95 0.69 -1.69
N LEU A 144 7.91 -0.03 -1.10
CA LEU A 144 9.14 0.53 -0.53
C LEU A 144 10.04 1.15 -1.62
N ARG A 145 10.04 0.60 -2.83
CA ARG A 145 10.77 1.19 -3.98
C ARG A 145 10.30 2.60 -4.33
N MET A 146 9.04 2.93 -4.06
CA MET A 146 8.48 4.27 -4.29
C MET A 146 8.85 5.26 -3.17
N TYR A 147 9.54 4.82 -2.12
CA TYR A 147 10.02 5.69 -1.06
C TYR A 147 11.12 6.63 -1.57
N ASN A 148 10.78 7.92 -1.72
CA ASN A 148 11.68 8.92 -2.29
C ASN A 148 12.54 9.65 -1.22
N GLY A 149 12.18 9.58 0.06
CA GLY A 149 12.98 10.05 1.20
C GLY A 149 13.40 11.55 1.23
N THR A 150 13.02 12.37 0.25
CA THR A 150 13.33 13.82 0.20
C THR A 150 12.23 14.68 0.85
N ASP A 151 12.68 15.74 1.51
CA ASP A 151 11.89 16.89 2.00
C ASP A 151 12.02 18.14 1.09
N ASN A 152 12.93 18.15 0.11
CA ASN A 152 13.38 19.37 -0.58
C ASN A 152 13.64 19.18 -2.08
N SER A 153 12.65 18.68 -2.82
CA SER A 153 12.60 18.85 -4.28
C SER A 153 11.33 19.57 -4.64
N SER A 154 11.41 20.90 -4.71
CA SER A 154 10.33 21.85 -4.95
C SER A 154 9.61 21.70 -6.30
N LYS A 155 9.82 20.60 -7.04
CA LYS A 155 9.08 20.26 -8.26
C LYS A 155 9.01 18.73 -8.38
N LYS A 156 7.78 18.20 -8.35
CA LYS A 156 7.31 16.86 -8.78
C LYS A 156 7.01 15.83 -7.66
N HIS A 157 5.73 15.44 -7.62
CA HIS A 157 5.02 14.41 -6.83
C HIS A 157 4.64 14.68 -5.37
N VAL A 158 3.37 15.10 -5.19
CA VAL A 158 2.62 15.06 -3.92
C VAL A 158 2.55 13.63 -3.35
N ASP A 159 2.53 12.61 -4.22
CA ASP A 159 2.34 11.20 -3.81
C ASP A 159 3.58 10.61 -3.12
N GLY A 160 4.78 11.04 -3.51
CA GLY A 160 6.03 10.57 -2.89
C GLY A 160 6.19 11.04 -1.44
N MET A 161 5.60 12.19 -1.09
CA MET A 161 5.55 12.71 0.27
C MET A 161 4.60 11.88 1.14
N LEU A 162 3.43 11.51 0.62
CA LEU A 162 2.47 10.67 1.33
C LEU A 162 3.05 9.28 1.60
N MET A 163 3.71 8.68 0.60
CA MET A 163 4.34 7.37 0.75
C MET A 163 5.52 7.42 1.74
N LYS A 164 6.33 8.49 1.70
CA LYS A 164 7.37 8.73 2.70
C LYS A 164 6.79 8.83 4.11
N ALA A 165 5.75 9.64 4.30
CA ALA A 165 5.14 9.85 5.61
C ALA A 165 4.52 8.56 6.17
N ALA A 166 3.86 7.77 5.32
CA ALA A 166 3.29 6.47 5.69
C ALA A 166 4.38 5.50 6.17
N TRP A 167 5.46 5.36 5.40
CA TRP A 167 6.59 4.51 5.76
C TRP A 167 7.34 4.99 7.00
N ASP A 168 7.60 6.30 7.12
CA ASP A 168 8.25 6.87 8.29
C ASP A 168 7.42 6.60 9.55
N LYS A 169 6.09 6.78 9.49
CA LYS A 169 5.17 6.45 10.60
C LYS A 169 5.22 4.97 10.96
N LEU A 170 5.10 4.09 9.96
CA LEU A 170 5.13 2.64 10.16
C LEU A 170 6.44 2.18 10.82
N MET A 171 7.58 2.61 10.30
CA MET A 171 8.91 2.27 10.84
C MET A 171 9.07 2.75 12.28
N MET A 172 8.60 3.96 12.58
CA MET A 172 8.67 4.54 13.92
C MET A 172 7.74 3.87 14.93
N GLU A 173 6.56 3.44 14.50
CA GLU A 173 5.56 2.82 15.38
C GLU A 173 5.84 1.32 15.62
N LYS A 174 6.24 0.60 14.57
CA LYS A 174 6.50 -0.84 14.62
C LYS A 174 7.94 -1.20 14.90
N SER A 175 8.80 -0.21 15.10
CA SER A 175 10.21 -0.44 15.47
C SER A 175 10.99 -1.27 14.45
N CYS A 176 10.61 -1.19 13.18
CA CYS A 176 11.19 -1.94 12.07
C CYS A 176 11.74 -0.98 11.00
N CYS A 177 12.59 -1.47 10.10
CA CYS A 177 13.15 -0.64 9.04
C CYS A 177 13.09 -1.31 7.67
N GLY A 178 12.07 -0.99 6.87
CA GLY A 178 11.82 -1.71 5.61
C GLY A 178 10.94 -2.93 5.84
N VAL A 179 11.11 -3.97 5.02
CA VAL A 179 10.26 -5.16 5.07
C VAL A 179 10.90 -6.25 5.94
N ASP A 180 12.14 -6.60 5.65
CA ASP A 180 12.91 -7.58 6.43
C ASP A 180 13.95 -6.94 7.37
N SER A 181 14.05 -5.61 7.40
CA SER A 181 15.12 -4.90 8.12
C SER A 181 16.52 -5.32 7.68
N LYS A 182 16.66 -5.64 6.39
CA LYS A 182 17.92 -6.05 5.78
C LYS A 182 18.66 -4.86 5.17
N VAL A 183 19.97 -4.90 5.34
CA VAL A 183 20.94 -4.05 4.66
C VAL A 183 20.75 -4.19 3.14
N GLY A 184 20.45 -3.09 2.45
CA GLY A 184 20.28 -3.06 0.99
C GLY A 184 18.83 -3.07 0.48
N GLU A 185 17.82 -3.20 1.35
CA GLU A 185 16.40 -3.14 0.92
C GLU A 185 16.03 -1.80 0.28
N PHE A 186 16.71 -0.72 0.66
CA PHE A 186 16.49 0.61 0.11
C PHE A 186 17.28 0.89 -1.18
N ASN A 187 18.15 0.00 -1.66
CA ASN A 187 18.99 0.27 -2.85
C ASN A 187 18.18 0.65 -4.09
N GLU A 188 17.02 0.01 -4.25
CA GLU A 188 16.11 0.21 -5.37
C GLU A 188 15.07 1.31 -5.09
N SER A 189 15.13 1.96 -3.93
CA SER A 189 14.23 3.06 -3.58
C SER A 189 14.76 4.40 -4.11
N GLY A 190 13.84 5.34 -4.39
CA GLY A 190 14.21 6.70 -4.80
C GLY A 190 15.17 7.40 -3.83
N TRP A 191 15.09 7.05 -2.54
CA TRP A 191 16.00 7.55 -1.52
C TRP A 191 17.47 7.15 -1.75
N PHE A 192 17.77 5.91 -2.15
CA PHE A 192 19.16 5.49 -2.36
C PHE A 192 19.80 6.21 -3.55
N HIS A 193 19.03 6.38 -4.63
CA HIS A 193 19.44 7.19 -5.79
C HIS A 193 19.69 8.65 -5.41
N LEU A 194 18.81 9.26 -4.62
CA LEU A 194 18.96 10.65 -4.16
C LEU A 194 20.23 10.83 -3.33
N THR A 195 20.51 9.88 -2.43
CA THR A 195 21.66 9.98 -1.52
C THR A 195 22.96 9.44 -2.11
N ARG A 196 22.93 9.02 -3.39
CA ARG A 196 24.04 8.40 -4.12
C ARG A 196 24.65 7.21 -3.36
N GLY A 197 23.79 6.43 -2.72
CA GLY A 197 24.18 5.28 -1.90
C GLY A 197 25.07 5.56 -0.69
N ARG A 198 25.16 6.82 -0.24
CA ARG A 198 25.98 7.18 0.93
C ARG A 198 25.42 6.72 2.26
N TYR A 199 24.11 6.48 2.30
CA TYR A 199 23.40 6.04 3.49
C TYR A 199 22.58 4.82 3.09
N MET A 200 22.46 3.87 4.02
CA MET A 200 21.75 2.61 3.77
C MET A 200 20.33 2.57 4.35
N PHE A 201 20.06 3.35 5.38
CA PHE A 201 18.74 3.52 5.97
C PHE A 201 18.30 5.00 6.07
N PRO A 202 16.99 5.27 5.92
CA PRO A 202 16.44 6.61 6.05
C PRO A 202 16.49 7.12 7.50
N PRO A 203 16.32 8.44 7.72
CA PRO A 203 16.34 9.04 9.06
C PRO A 203 15.28 8.50 10.03
N ALA A 204 14.17 7.94 9.52
CA ALA A 204 13.14 7.31 10.34
C ALA A 204 13.66 6.08 11.11
N CYS A 205 14.56 5.31 10.49
CA CYS A 205 15.22 4.17 11.12
C CYS A 205 16.54 4.55 11.81
N CYS A 206 17.26 5.49 11.20
CA CYS A 206 18.62 5.83 11.59
C CYS A 206 18.71 7.28 12.06
N PRO A 207 18.70 7.54 13.37
CA PRO A 207 18.71 8.92 13.86
C PRO A 207 20.01 9.63 13.48
N ARG A 208 19.90 10.94 13.29
CA ARG A 208 21.04 11.83 13.04
C ARG A 208 21.98 11.82 14.26
N LYS A 209 23.29 11.92 14.01
CA LYS A 209 24.29 12.13 15.06
C LYS A 209 24.06 13.50 15.73
N ALA A 210 24.64 13.70 16.92
CA ALA A 210 24.60 14.97 17.65
C ALA A 210 25.11 16.18 16.82
N ASN A 211 25.93 15.94 15.80
CA ASN A 211 26.43 16.94 14.86
C ASN A 211 25.49 17.21 13.65
N GLY A 212 24.24 16.74 13.70
CA GLY A 212 23.22 16.94 12.65
C GLY A 212 23.40 16.08 11.39
N LYS A 213 24.49 15.31 11.26
CA LYS A 213 24.76 14.44 10.11
C LYS A 213 24.10 13.07 10.26
N LEU A 214 23.58 12.53 9.17
CA LEU A 214 23.03 11.18 9.13
C LEU A 214 24.16 10.13 9.30
N LYS A 215 23.87 8.98 9.92
CA LYS A 215 24.85 7.87 10.02
C LYS A 215 24.84 7.05 8.73
N ARG A 216 26.01 6.72 8.19
CA ARG A 216 26.16 5.88 6.98
C ARG A 216 25.60 4.47 7.22
N ASN A 217 26.01 3.86 8.33
CA ASN A 217 25.57 2.55 8.78
C ASN A 217 25.07 2.66 10.23
N CYS A 218 24.00 1.94 10.54
CA CYS A 218 23.45 1.80 11.89
C CYS A 218 22.67 0.49 11.95
N HIS A 219 22.47 -0.02 13.17
CA HIS A 219 21.48 -1.06 13.37
C HIS A 219 20.09 -0.47 13.04
N PRO A 220 19.21 -1.19 12.33
CA PRO A 220 17.92 -0.67 11.86
C PRO A 220 16.98 -0.15 12.97
N TYR A 221 17.32 -0.35 14.25
CA TYR A 221 16.57 0.16 15.40
C TYR A 221 17.45 0.82 16.49
N ALA A 222 18.43 1.63 16.10
CA ALA A 222 19.27 2.35 17.07
C ALA A 222 18.68 3.72 17.44
N ARG A 223 17.54 3.76 18.14
CA ARG A 223 17.07 5.01 18.76
C ARG A 223 17.83 5.29 20.06
N HIS A 224 18.13 6.58 20.25
CA HIS A 224 18.77 7.21 21.41
C HIS A 224 19.02 6.30 22.64
N GLY A 225 20.29 5.96 22.88
CA GLY A 225 20.79 5.71 24.23
C GLY A 225 20.69 4.30 24.82
N ASP A 226 20.09 3.31 24.17
CA ASP A 226 19.97 1.99 24.81
C ASP A 226 20.91 0.93 24.18
N VAL A 227 22.18 1.03 24.55
CA VAL A 227 23.15 -0.06 24.43
C VAL A 227 23.08 -0.86 25.73
N SER A 228 21.96 -1.51 26.07
CA SER A 228 21.90 -2.39 27.27
C SER A 228 20.78 -3.42 27.34
N SER A 229 19.67 -3.34 26.59
CA SER A 229 18.54 -4.26 26.84
C SER A 229 18.16 -5.12 25.64
N LEU A 230 18.99 -6.15 25.42
CA LEU A 230 18.65 -7.37 24.66
C LEU A 230 17.53 -8.13 25.39
N THR A 231 16.26 -7.80 25.16
CA THR A 231 15.15 -8.76 25.22
C THR A 231 13.97 -8.20 24.43
N PHE A 232 13.71 -8.76 23.25
CA PHE A 232 12.51 -8.46 22.46
C PHE A 232 11.27 -9.08 23.17
N PRO A 233 10.23 -8.31 23.55
CA PRO A 233 8.98 -8.85 24.07
C PRO A 233 7.85 -8.81 23.02
N PHE A 234 8.16 -8.94 21.72
CA PHE A 234 7.17 -8.79 20.65
C PHE A 234 6.73 -10.11 19.99
N ARG A 235 6.87 -11.24 20.70
CA ARG A 235 6.37 -12.54 20.21
C ARG A 235 4.90 -12.83 20.54
N ASP A 236 4.13 -11.87 21.08
CA ASP A 236 2.82 -12.22 21.69
C ASP A 236 1.61 -11.35 21.28
N HIS A 237 1.65 -10.57 20.20
CA HIS A 237 0.48 -9.73 19.84
C HIS A 237 -0.12 -9.92 18.44
N PHE A 238 0.31 -10.93 17.69
CA PHE A 238 -0.33 -11.28 16.41
C PHE A 238 -0.19 -12.77 16.09
N ILE A 239 -0.67 -13.62 16.99
CA ILE A 239 -1.07 -14.99 16.65
C ILE A 239 -2.52 -15.09 17.08
N LEU A 240 -3.41 -15.21 16.09
CA LEU A 240 -4.74 -15.77 16.24
C LEU A 240 -4.59 -17.28 15.98
#